data_AF-A0A9D1TVD1-F1
#
_entry.id   AF-A0A9D1TVD1-F1
#
_cell.length_a   1.000
_cell.length_b   1.000
_cell.length_c   1.000
_cell.angle_alpha   90.00
_cell.angle_beta   90.00
_cell.angle_gamma   90.00
#
_symmetry.space_group_name_H-M   'P 1'
#
loop_
_entity.id
_entity.type
_entity.pdbx_description
1 polymer ?
#
loop_
_entity_poly.entity_id
_entity_poly.type
_entity_poly.pdbx_seq_one_letter_code
_entity_poly.pdbx_strand_id
1 'polypeptide(L)'
;MKRTVLTAIIGSLVAGSMAMADSNKIASNQFWETLQTHCGNAYAGKLADGQDRPEFTGDLVMHVKTCSDREIKIPFFVGDDLSRTWILTKDENHHIQLKHDHR
;
A
#
# COMPACT_ATOMS: atom_id res chain seq x y z
N MET A 1 55.34 -50.18 6.48
CA MET A 1 54.57 -49.21 5.68
C MET A 1 53.22 -49.83 5.34
N LYS A 2 52.13 -49.32 5.91
CA LYS A 2 50.72 -49.48 5.47
C LYS A 2 49.90 -48.55 6.36
N ARG A 3 49.61 -47.34 5.88
CA ARG A 3 48.74 -46.37 6.58
C ARG A 3 47.35 -46.56 6.00
N THR A 4 46.48 -47.21 6.75
CA THR A 4 45.06 -47.32 6.41
C THR A 4 44.40 -45.99 6.76
N VAL A 5 43.92 -45.26 5.75
CA VAL A 5 43.15 -44.03 5.96
C VAL A 5 41.68 -44.42 5.98
N LEU A 6 41.02 -44.29 7.14
CA LEU A 6 39.57 -44.37 7.24
C LEU A 6 38.97 -43.04 6.78
N THR A 7 38.23 -43.08 5.68
CA THR A 7 37.43 -41.94 5.21
C THR A 7 36.12 -41.90 6.00
N ALA A 8 35.99 -40.96 6.92
CA ALA A 8 34.72 -40.68 7.60
C ALA A 8 33.84 -39.83 6.67
N ILE A 9 32.76 -40.42 6.14
CA ILE A 9 31.74 -39.71 5.36
C ILE A 9 30.82 -38.99 6.35
N ILE A 10 31.06 -37.69 6.54
CA ILE A 10 30.16 -36.83 7.31
C ILE A 10 29.02 -36.43 6.37
N GLY A 11 27.85 -37.05 6.55
CA GLY A 11 26.63 -36.67 5.83
C GLY A 11 26.13 -35.32 6.33
N SER A 12 26.17 -34.29 5.47
CA SER A 12 25.51 -33.01 5.73
C SER A 12 24.00 -33.19 5.71
N LEU A 13 23.34 -33.02 6.86
CA LEU A 13 21.92 -32.72 6.91
C LEU A 13 21.70 -31.33 6.32
N VAL A 14 21.13 -31.27 5.11
CA VAL A 14 20.58 -30.02 4.58
C VAL A 14 19.20 -29.85 5.20
N ALA A 15 19.12 -29.08 6.28
CA ALA A 15 17.85 -28.60 6.82
C ALA A 15 17.28 -27.56 5.84
N GLY A 16 16.38 -27.99 4.96
CA GLY A 16 15.64 -27.09 4.09
C GLY A 16 14.74 -26.18 4.92
N SER A 17 14.98 -24.87 4.87
CA SER A 17 14.10 -23.87 5.46
C SER A 17 12.79 -23.83 4.66
N MET A 18 11.73 -24.42 5.20
CA MET A 18 10.38 -24.14 4.73
C MET A 18 10.01 -22.73 5.18
N ALA A 19 9.98 -21.78 4.25
CA ALA A 19 9.38 -20.48 4.49
C ALA A 19 7.89 -20.71 4.76
N MET A 20 7.46 -20.51 6.01
CA MET A 20 6.04 -20.44 6.34
C MET A 20 5.52 -19.12 5.77
N ALA A 21 4.64 -19.21 4.78
CA ALA A 21 3.88 -18.06 4.34
C ALA A 21 3.01 -17.60 5.52
N ASP A 22 3.18 -16.35 5.93
CA ASP A 22 2.46 -15.75 7.05
C ASP A 22 0.98 -15.59 6.66
N SER A 23 0.16 -16.54 7.10
CA SER A 23 -1.28 -16.61 6.85
C SER A 23 -2.07 -15.45 7.46
N ASN A 24 -1.39 -14.51 8.13
CA ASN A 24 -1.99 -13.39 8.84
C ASN A 24 -1.56 -12.02 8.29
N LYS A 25 -1.33 -11.90 6.98
CA LYS A 25 -1.32 -10.56 6.36
C LYS A 25 -2.71 -9.95 6.48
N ILE A 26 -2.87 -9.11 7.50
CA ILE A 26 -4.09 -8.33 7.74
C ILE A 26 -4.41 -7.53 6.46
N ALA A 27 -5.64 -7.68 5.94
CA ALA A 27 -6.04 -7.10 4.66
C ALA A 27 -5.82 -5.58 4.58
N SER A 28 -5.96 -4.86 5.70
CA SER A 28 -5.68 -3.43 5.79
C SER A 28 -4.20 -3.09 5.58
N ASN A 29 -3.27 -3.92 6.05
CA ASN A 29 -1.84 -3.74 5.78
C ASN A 29 -1.54 -3.95 4.30
N GLN A 30 -2.13 -4.97 3.67
CA GLN A 30 -1.96 -5.17 2.23
C GLN A 30 -2.54 -4.01 1.41
N PHE A 31 -3.73 -3.53 1.77
CA PHE A 31 -4.31 -2.34 1.16
C PHE A 31 -3.40 -1.11 1.34
N TRP A 32 -2.87 -0.89 2.54
CA TRP A 32 -1.97 0.23 2.84
C TRP A 32 -0.66 0.16 2.05
N GLU A 33 -0.01 -1.01 2.03
CA GLU A 33 1.18 -1.28 1.22
C GLU A 33 0.91 -0.98 -0.26
N THR A 34 -0.22 -1.45 -0.78
CA THR A 34 -0.63 -1.20 -2.17
C THR A 34 -0.85 0.29 -2.43
N LEU A 35 -1.60 0.98 -1.57
CA LEU A 35 -1.88 2.40 -1.71
C LEU A 35 -0.60 3.25 -1.69
N GLN A 36 0.38 2.90 -0.85
CA GLN A 36 1.68 3.58 -0.81
C GLN A 36 2.47 3.45 -2.12
N THR A 37 2.27 2.38 -2.91
CA THR A 37 2.94 2.26 -4.22
C THR A 37 2.51 3.33 -5.23
N HIS A 38 1.37 3.97 -4.99
CA HIS A 38 0.88 5.07 -5.82
C HIS A 38 1.42 6.44 -5.39
N CYS A 39 2.25 6.51 -4.35
CA CYS A 39 2.74 7.80 -3.84
C CYS A 39 3.51 8.59 -4.91
N GLY A 40 3.21 9.88 -5.01
CA GLY A 40 3.74 10.78 -6.04
C GLY A 40 2.96 10.76 -7.36
N ASN A 41 2.09 9.78 -7.59
CA ASN A 41 1.31 9.70 -8.82
C ASN A 41 0.05 10.57 -8.73
N ALA A 42 -0.41 11.00 -9.91
CA ALA A 42 -1.68 11.67 -10.11
C ALA A 42 -2.51 10.95 -11.17
N TYR A 43 -3.82 10.97 -11.03
CA TYR A 43 -4.75 10.25 -11.90
C TYR A 43 -5.89 11.16 -12.31
N ALA A 44 -6.13 11.25 -13.62
CA ALA A 44 -7.33 11.84 -14.17
C ALA A 44 -8.55 10.94 -13.87
N GLY A 45 -9.61 11.55 -13.38
CA GLY A 45 -10.87 10.89 -13.03
C GLY A 45 -11.99 11.25 -14.00
N LYS A 46 -13.08 10.51 -13.89
CA LYS A 46 -14.37 10.80 -14.53
C LYS A 46 -15.49 10.43 -13.58
N LEU A 47 -16.65 11.09 -13.74
CA LEU A 47 -17.86 10.67 -13.04
C LEU A 47 -18.28 9.27 -13.50
N ALA A 48 -18.85 8.50 -12.56
CA ALA A 48 -19.49 7.24 -12.90
C ALA A 48 -20.80 7.51 -13.67
N ASP A 49 -21.20 6.56 -14.52
CA ASP A 49 -22.37 6.71 -15.39
C ASP A 49 -23.65 6.98 -14.58
N GLY A 50 -24.52 7.86 -15.11
CA GLY A 50 -25.81 8.20 -14.51
C GLY A 50 -25.75 9.16 -13.31
N GLN A 51 -24.59 9.75 -13.03
CA GLN A 51 -24.42 10.75 -11.97
C GLN A 51 -24.52 12.17 -12.54
N ASP A 52 -25.53 12.93 -12.13
CA ASP A 52 -25.59 14.37 -12.36
C ASP A 52 -25.08 15.10 -11.10
N ARG A 53 -23.87 15.66 -11.19
CA ARG A 53 -23.15 16.26 -10.07
C ARG A 53 -22.46 17.56 -10.49
N PRO A 54 -23.18 18.70 -10.48
CA PRO A 54 -22.65 19.97 -10.98
C PRO A 54 -21.43 20.46 -10.18
N GLU A 55 -21.26 20.02 -8.93
CA GLU A 55 -20.09 20.33 -8.11
C GLU A 55 -18.79 19.63 -8.57
N PHE A 56 -18.88 18.69 -9.52
CA PHE A 56 -17.74 17.99 -10.14
C PHE A 56 -17.57 18.39 -11.61
N THR A 57 -17.84 19.65 -11.93
CA THR A 57 -17.64 20.20 -13.28
C THR A 57 -16.17 20.61 -13.49
N GLY A 58 -15.53 20.04 -14.50
CA GLY A 58 -14.13 20.31 -14.87
C GLY A 58 -13.25 19.06 -14.77
N ASP A 59 -11.94 19.27 -14.87
CA ASP A 59 -10.97 18.18 -14.75
C ASP A 59 -10.97 17.63 -13.32
N LEU A 60 -11.15 16.32 -13.19
CA LEU A 60 -11.10 15.62 -11.92
C LEU A 60 -9.71 15.01 -11.77
N VAL A 61 -8.95 15.42 -10.75
CA VAL A 61 -7.59 14.89 -10.58
C VAL A 61 -7.33 14.49 -9.14
N MET A 62 -7.01 13.21 -8.93
CA MET A 62 -6.61 12.65 -7.64
C MET A 62 -5.08 12.60 -7.57
N HIS A 63 -4.48 13.20 -6.54
CA HIS A 63 -3.02 13.18 -6.33
C HIS A 63 -2.67 12.42 -5.05
N VAL A 64 -1.93 11.32 -5.11
CA VAL A 64 -1.46 10.63 -3.90
C VAL A 64 -0.15 11.28 -3.46
N LYS A 65 -0.21 12.30 -2.59
CA LYS A 65 0.89 13.25 -2.43
C LYS A 65 1.74 13.06 -1.17
N THR A 66 1.11 12.92 -0.01
CA THR A 66 1.83 12.71 1.26
C THR A 66 1.63 11.27 1.66
N CYS A 67 2.71 10.53 1.89
CA CYS A 67 2.63 9.14 2.33
C CYS A 67 3.65 8.90 3.43
N SER A 68 3.18 8.28 4.50
CA SER A 68 3.98 7.83 5.64
C SER A 68 3.40 6.51 6.14
N ASP A 69 4.04 5.92 7.15
CA ASP A 69 3.58 4.67 7.75
C ASP A 69 2.17 4.77 8.36
N ARG A 70 1.74 6.00 8.73
CA ARG A 70 0.50 6.25 9.47
C ARG A 70 -0.49 7.17 8.77
N GLU A 71 -0.06 7.97 7.80
CA GLU A 71 -0.92 8.93 7.12
C GLU A 71 -0.63 8.99 5.62
N ILE A 72 -1.70 8.96 4.82
CA ILE A 72 -1.69 9.24 3.39
C ILE A 72 -2.67 10.38 3.10
N LYS A 73 -2.22 11.44 2.42
CA LYS A 73 -3.07 12.55 1.96
C LYS A 73 -3.21 12.53 0.45
N ILE A 74 -4.46 12.62 0.02
CA ILE A 74 -4.86 12.59 -1.37
C ILE A 74 -5.67 13.84 -1.69
N PRO A 75 -5.03 14.95 -2.12
CA PRO A 75 -5.75 16.06 -2.69
C PRO A 75 -6.58 15.61 -3.90
N PHE A 76 -7.81 16.11 -3.99
CA PHE A 76 -8.72 15.84 -5.09
C PHE A 76 -9.20 17.17 -5.67
N PHE A 77 -8.75 17.45 -6.89
CA PHE A 77 -9.02 18.70 -7.58
C PHE A 77 -10.21 18.57 -8.52
N VAL A 78 -10.99 19.64 -8.61
CA VAL A 78 -12.13 19.76 -9.52
C VAL A 78 -11.97 21.07 -10.29
N GLY A 79 -11.40 21.00 -11.49
CA GLY A 79 -10.91 22.19 -12.18
C GLY A 79 -9.96 22.99 -11.27
N ASP A 80 -10.32 24.24 -11.00
CA ASP A 80 -9.54 25.14 -10.14
C ASP A 80 -9.89 25.01 -8.63
N ASP A 81 -10.88 24.20 -8.26
CA ASP A 81 -11.24 23.94 -6.86
C ASP A 81 -10.29 22.91 -6.24
N LEU A 82 -9.39 23.40 -5.38
CA LEU A 82 -8.35 22.63 -4.70
C LEU A 82 -8.71 22.31 -3.23
N SER A 83 -9.95 22.56 -2.81
CA SER A 83 -10.34 22.55 -1.40
C SER A 83 -10.38 21.17 -0.75
N ARG A 84 -10.46 20.09 -1.55
CA ARG A 84 -10.77 18.74 -1.06
C ARG A 84 -9.51 17.93 -0.88
N THR A 85 -9.36 17.34 0.31
CA THR A 85 -8.33 16.34 0.58
C THR A 85 -8.95 15.13 1.27
N TRP A 86 -8.69 13.94 0.74
CA TRP A 86 -8.91 12.69 1.47
C TRP A 86 -7.69 12.40 2.33
N ILE A 87 -7.92 12.17 3.62
CA ILE A 87 -6.86 11.84 4.58
C ILE A 87 -7.14 10.44 5.08
N LEU A 88 -6.25 9.51 4.76
CA LEU A 88 -6.26 8.17 5.32
C LEU A 88 -5.27 8.12 6.48
N THR A 89 -5.72 7.62 7.63
CA THR A 89 -4.88 7.43 8.82
C THR A 89 -4.93 5.97 9.25
N LYS A 90 -3.78 5.32 9.40
CA LYS A 90 -3.66 3.96 9.91
C LYS A 90 -3.25 3.97 11.39
N ASP A 91 -4.05 3.35 12.24
CA ASP A 91 -3.75 3.20 13.66
C ASP A 91 -2.88 1.98 13.97
N GLU A 92 -2.52 1.80 15.24
CA GLU A 92 -1.67 0.71 15.71
C GLU A 92 -2.36 -0.67 15.67
N ASN A 93 -3.70 -0.69 15.62
CA ASN A 93 -4.51 -1.89 15.44
C ASN A 93 -4.74 -2.22 13.95
N HIS A 94 -4.05 -1.51 13.05
CA HIS A 94 -4.17 -1.63 11.60
C HIS A 94 -5.55 -1.23 11.05
N HIS A 95 -6.36 -0.48 11.80
CA HIS A 95 -7.56 0.13 11.24
C HIS A 95 -7.20 1.37 10.43
N ILE A 96 -7.94 1.57 9.34
CA ILE A 96 -7.76 2.72 8.46
C ILE A 96 -8.99 3.61 8.57
N GLN A 97 -8.79 4.83 9.06
CA GLN A 97 -9.79 5.89 9.02
C GLN A 97 -9.65 6.69 7.73
N LEU A 98 -10.77 6.95 7.06
CA LEU A 98 -10.86 7.92 5.97
C LEU A 98 -11.58 9.18 6.47
N LYS A 99 -10.94 10.34 6.31
CA LYS A 99 -11.54 11.66 6.51
C LYS A 99 -11.58 12.43 5.20
N HIS A 100 -12.62 13.22 5.04
CA HIS A 100 -12.77 14.18 3.96
C HIS A 100 -12.66 15.59 4.56
N ASP A 101 -11.62 16.31 4.17
CA ASP A 101 -11.28 17.62 4.72
C ASP A 101 -11.43 18.67 3.61
N HIS A 102 -12.15 19.74 3.93
CA HIS A 102 -12.42 20.88 3.04
C HIS A 102 -11.75 22.11 3.65
N ARG A 103 -10.85 22.76 2.90
CA ARG A 103 -10.14 23.97 3.32
C ARG A 103 -10.07 25.02 2.22
#